data_AF-A0A2Z6R9G8-F1
#
_entry.id   AF-A0A2Z6R9G8-F1
#
_cell.length_a   1.000
_cell.length_b   1.000
_cell.length_c   1.000
_cell.angle_alpha   90.00
_cell.angle_beta   90.00
_cell.angle_gamma   90.00
#
_symmetry.space_group_name_H-M   'P 1'
#
loop_
_entity.id
_entity.type
_entity.pdbx_description
1 polymer ?
#
loop_
_entity_poly.entity_id
_entity_poly.type
_entity_poly.pdbx_seq_one_letter_code
_entity_poly.pdbx_strand_id
1 'polypeptide(L)'
;MVGWKYLKQRLQKHPYVAKVVRAKKVICICEAVIKLNRKFDKDYINRHANNPGCKRKDEQRSILCFFAKSITDKDVVDDVNSDDDWDNWESEVEDTMNDDDIITIDEAEDEISEKDDNIIINPTYINQVSNKRKGCLGLCSDLIIKYVDRIPASYSGAHQVEKIYAESQWRVDKDCVAVRSKHVPVILKKGFITLVDKAIHGVFNEKPVFEGLCEVIVQAIIRKDNNKGKQNIKYNEEFTNFFIILESFSTQALDIFCQNLEGCIIQNICKLRANNKDTLTNPTFSFENIAKFKRLIDILNYQGPIAAMSDNTKLKPALCYHSGLGCIIRLTLSIEETKINDYKDIPIVINDIKMKKVIAKDVLLLPNFPPVVIALITNTGSDSQSTVTNFHQELLIQMASRLNLSILSIGLDGHIVKFKAQIAIQRYQTNKRLIFQNNKFGINLSCPVFPNVEPVVCIQDPKHIKKTSRNAIMSGARLLTFGNSTVWFEQLLKLSNFPNLVMYHHDVIKLNRQDDGAAYRVFCLENLQNCYNVIKEDMRRIFIYLFIMG
;
A
#
# COMPACT_ATOMS: atom_id res chain seq x y z
N MET A 1 -48.61 -2.83 -2.11
CA MET A 1 -48.32 -3.81 -3.19
C MET A 1 -47.39 -3.17 -4.22
N VAL A 2 -46.08 -3.25 -4.03
CA VAL A 2 -45.12 -2.90 -5.11
C VAL A 2 -45.30 -3.98 -6.18
N GLY A 3 -45.84 -3.59 -7.34
CA GLY A 3 -46.14 -4.55 -8.40
C GLY A 3 -44.91 -5.38 -8.75
N TRP A 4 -45.10 -6.68 -8.91
CA TRP A 4 -44.12 -7.74 -9.22
C TRP A 4 -43.19 -7.44 -10.43
N LYS A 5 -43.45 -6.34 -11.14
CA LYS A 5 -42.67 -5.78 -12.26
C LYS A 5 -41.38 -5.08 -11.83
N TYR A 6 -41.27 -4.59 -10.58
CA TYR A 6 -40.18 -3.71 -10.13
C TYR A 6 -39.22 -4.36 -9.11
N LEU A 7 -38.90 -5.65 -9.30
CA LEU A 7 -38.02 -6.42 -8.40
C LEU A 7 -36.60 -6.60 -8.99
N LYS A 8 -35.58 -6.33 -8.17
CA LYS A 8 -34.15 -6.52 -8.52
C LYS A 8 -33.84 -7.94 -9.00
N GLN A 9 -34.40 -8.94 -8.33
CA GLN A 9 -34.22 -10.36 -8.67
C GLN A 9 -34.68 -10.68 -10.10
N ARG A 10 -35.76 -10.03 -10.58
CA ARG A 10 -36.25 -10.21 -11.95
C ARG A 10 -35.32 -9.58 -12.98
N LEU A 11 -34.75 -8.42 -12.63
CA LEU A 11 -33.81 -7.72 -13.51
C LEU A 11 -32.47 -8.46 -13.62
N GLN A 12 -32.00 -9.05 -12.52
CA GLN A 12 -30.81 -9.89 -12.51
C GLN A 12 -30.99 -11.18 -13.32
N LYS A 13 -32.20 -11.74 -13.33
CA LYS A 13 -32.56 -12.90 -14.16
C LYS A 13 -32.89 -12.53 -15.62
N HIS A 14 -32.82 -11.25 -16.00
CA HIS A 14 -33.21 -10.83 -17.34
C HIS A 14 -32.14 -11.19 -18.39
N PRO A 15 -32.53 -11.82 -19.53
CA PRO A 15 -31.58 -12.43 -20.46
C PRO A 15 -30.61 -11.47 -21.17
N TYR A 16 -30.80 -10.15 -21.04
CA TYR A 16 -29.97 -9.10 -21.65
C TYR A 16 -29.16 -8.30 -20.63
N VAL A 17 -29.26 -8.63 -19.34
CA VAL A 17 -28.59 -7.90 -18.26
C VAL A 17 -27.31 -8.65 -17.89
N ALA A 18 -26.17 -7.96 -17.97
CA ALA A 18 -24.89 -8.48 -17.48
C ALA A 18 -24.70 -8.17 -15.98
N LYS A 19 -25.01 -6.94 -15.57
CA LYS A 19 -24.88 -6.50 -14.18
C LYS A 19 -25.85 -5.38 -13.86
N VAL A 20 -26.55 -5.47 -12.73
CA VAL A 20 -27.32 -4.34 -12.17
C VAL A 20 -26.36 -3.50 -11.32
N VAL A 21 -26.15 -2.24 -11.68
CA VAL A 21 -25.20 -1.34 -11.01
C VAL A 21 -25.91 -0.59 -9.87
N ARG A 22 -27.06 0.02 -10.17
CA ARG A 22 -27.94 0.71 -9.21
C ARG A 22 -29.40 0.47 -9.58
N ALA A 23 -30.35 0.87 -8.75
CA ALA A 23 -31.79 0.63 -8.99
C ALA A 23 -32.29 1.15 -10.35
N LYS A 24 -31.66 2.21 -10.89
CA LYS A 24 -31.96 2.82 -12.19
C LYS A 24 -30.82 2.71 -13.22
N LYS A 25 -29.76 1.92 -12.98
CA LYS A 25 -28.61 1.80 -13.90
C LYS A 25 -28.19 0.35 -14.06
N VAL A 26 -28.18 -0.14 -15.30
CA VAL A 26 -27.90 -1.55 -15.63
C VAL A 26 -26.92 -1.63 -16.80
N ILE A 27 -26.02 -2.59 -16.78
CA ILE A 27 -25.11 -2.89 -17.88
C ILE A 27 -25.71 -4.06 -18.69
N CYS A 28 -25.90 -3.83 -19.99
CA CYS A 28 -26.31 -4.84 -20.94
C CYS A 28 -25.17 -5.82 -21.23
N ILE A 29 -25.48 -7.01 -21.73
CA ILE A 29 -24.50 -8.01 -22.20
C ILE A 29 -23.59 -7.48 -23.32
N CYS A 30 -24.05 -6.49 -24.08
CA CYS A 30 -23.28 -5.77 -25.10
C CYS A 30 -22.46 -4.58 -24.53
N GLU A 31 -22.31 -4.48 -23.21
CA GLU A 31 -21.59 -3.42 -22.47
C GLU A 31 -22.22 -2.03 -22.48
N ALA A 32 -23.35 -1.85 -23.18
CA ALA A 32 -24.11 -0.61 -23.12
C ALA A 32 -24.67 -0.36 -21.71
N VAL A 33 -24.44 0.84 -21.20
CA VAL A 33 -25.04 1.34 -19.96
C VAL A 33 -26.47 1.82 -20.25
N ILE A 34 -27.44 1.18 -19.61
CA ILE A 34 -28.86 1.49 -19.74
C ILE A 34 -29.33 2.20 -18.47
N LYS A 35 -29.73 3.47 -18.61
CA LYS A 35 -30.45 4.20 -17.57
C LYS A 35 -31.94 3.84 -17.64
N LEU A 36 -32.52 3.47 -16.50
CA LEU A 36 -33.93 3.12 -16.35
C LEU A 36 -34.67 4.31 -15.76
N ASN A 37 -35.84 4.66 -16.30
CA ASN A 37 -36.63 5.75 -15.74
C ASN A 37 -37.30 5.37 -14.40
N ARG A 38 -37.53 4.07 -14.17
CA ARG A 38 -38.13 3.53 -12.94
C ARG A 38 -37.23 2.45 -12.33
N LYS A 39 -37.24 2.34 -10.99
CA LYS A 39 -36.43 1.35 -10.25
C LYS A 39 -36.74 -0.06 -10.79
N PHE A 40 -35.72 -0.76 -11.27
CA PHE A 40 -35.78 -2.14 -11.78
C PHE A 40 -36.77 -2.37 -12.94
N ASP A 41 -37.01 -1.37 -13.79
CA ASP A 41 -37.90 -1.54 -14.96
C ASP A 41 -37.18 -2.21 -16.15
N LYS A 42 -37.58 -3.45 -16.44
CA LYS A 42 -37.03 -4.25 -17.55
C LYS A 42 -37.40 -3.75 -18.95
N ASP A 43 -38.42 -2.90 -19.10
CA ASP A 43 -38.93 -2.51 -20.41
C ASP A 43 -37.91 -1.68 -21.21
N TYR A 44 -37.05 -0.93 -20.52
CA TYR A 44 -35.96 -0.17 -21.13
C TYR A 44 -34.84 -1.09 -21.66
N ILE A 45 -34.59 -2.20 -20.97
CA ILE A 45 -33.64 -3.22 -21.42
C ILE A 45 -34.18 -3.92 -22.68
N ASN A 46 -35.47 -4.25 -22.70
CA ASN A 46 -36.10 -4.84 -23.88
C ASN A 46 -36.10 -3.89 -25.08
N ARG A 47 -36.35 -2.59 -24.86
CA ARG A 47 -36.22 -1.58 -25.92
C ARG A 47 -34.80 -1.46 -26.46
N HIS A 48 -33.80 -1.44 -25.58
CA HIS A 48 -32.40 -1.43 -26.00
C HIS A 48 -32.05 -2.70 -26.80
N ALA A 49 -32.47 -3.88 -26.32
CA ALA A 49 -32.21 -5.17 -26.97
C ALA A 49 -32.81 -5.27 -28.37
N ASN A 50 -33.98 -4.66 -28.58
CA ASN A 50 -34.67 -4.67 -29.87
C ASN A 50 -34.08 -3.65 -30.86
N ASN A 51 -33.43 -2.59 -30.38
CA ASN A 51 -32.79 -1.58 -31.21
C ASN A 51 -31.50 -2.10 -31.90
N PRO A 52 -31.15 -1.57 -33.08
CA PRO A 52 -29.91 -1.93 -33.80
C PRO A 52 -28.63 -1.51 -33.06
N GLY A 53 -28.72 -0.63 -32.07
CA GLY A 53 -27.58 -0.25 -31.22
C GLY A 53 -27.11 -1.33 -30.22
N CYS A 54 -27.84 -2.44 -30.07
CA CYS A 54 -27.42 -3.55 -29.21
C CYS A 54 -26.55 -4.55 -29.98
N LYS A 55 -25.24 -4.51 -29.74
CA LYS A 55 -24.23 -5.39 -30.39
C LYS A 55 -24.29 -6.86 -29.96
N ARG A 56 -25.26 -7.25 -29.10
CA ARG A 56 -25.49 -8.67 -28.77
C ARG A 56 -25.83 -9.49 -30.03
N LYS A 57 -26.50 -8.87 -31.02
CA LYS A 57 -26.88 -9.54 -32.28
C LYS A 57 -25.66 -10.01 -33.09
N ASP A 58 -24.48 -9.48 -32.79
CA ASP A 58 -23.19 -9.84 -33.41
C ASP A 58 -22.40 -10.91 -32.62
N GLU A 59 -23.07 -11.68 -31.76
CA GLU A 59 -22.47 -12.71 -30.87
C GLU A 59 -21.44 -12.20 -29.84
N GLN A 60 -21.25 -10.88 -29.71
CA GLN A 60 -20.38 -10.29 -28.70
C GLN A 60 -20.96 -10.47 -27.28
N ARG A 61 -20.24 -11.20 -26.43
CA ARG A 61 -20.53 -11.33 -25.00
C ARG A 61 -19.47 -10.60 -24.18
N SER A 62 -19.90 -9.69 -23.29
CA SER A 62 -19.02 -9.02 -22.33
C SER A 62 -18.29 -10.02 -21.43
N ILE A 63 -17.07 -9.66 -21.00
CA ILE A 63 -16.31 -10.42 -20.00
C ILE A 63 -17.11 -10.64 -18.69
N LEU A 64 -18.00 -9.70 -18.36
CA LEU A 64 -18.87 -9.78 -17.19
C LEU A 64 -19.83 -10.98 -17.24
N CYS A 65 -20.23 -11.42 -18.44
CA CYS A 65 -21.16 -12.55 -18.62
C CYS A 65 -20.55 -13.89 -18.18
N PHE A 66 -19.23 -13.99 -18.11
CA PHE A 66 -18.55 -15.21 -17.67
C PHE A 66 -18.49 -15.35 -16.13
N PHE A 67 -18.92 -14.33 -15.39
CA PHE A 67 -18.87 -14.25 -13.92
C PHE A 67 -20.25 -14.07 -13.26
N ALA A 68 -21.32 -13.90 -14.04
CA ALA A 68 -22.67 -13.96 -13.50
C ALA A 68 -22.92 -15.40 -12.98
N LYS A 69 -23.16 -15.55 -11.68
CA LYS A 69 -23.61 -16.83 -11.09
C LYS A 69 -24.85 -17.29 -11.87
N SER A 70 -24.75 -18.43 -12.55
CA SER A 70 -25.94 -19.16 -12.97
C SER A 70 -26.64 -19.64 -11.70
N ILE A 71 -27.71 -18.94 -11.31
CA ILE A 71 -28.64 -19.45 -10.30
C ILE A 71 -29.35 -20.63 -10.98
N THR A 72 -28.85 -21.83 -10.75
CA THR A 72 -29.55 -23.06 -11.13
C THR A 72 -30.78 -23.22 -10.24
N ASP A 73 -31.87 -23.77 -10.78
CA ASP A 73 -33.20 -23.91 -10.18
C ASP A 73 -33.29 -24.82 -8.92
N LYS A 74 -32.27 -24.84 -8.05
CA LYS A 74 -32.25 -25.65 -6.81
C LYS A 74 -32.21 -24.87 -5.50
N ASP A 75 -32.18 -23.54 -5.54
CA ASP A 75 -32.24 -22.71 -4.32
C ASP A 75 -33.62 -22.06 -4.14
N VAL A 76 -34.69 -22.87 -4.21
CA VAL A 76 -36.02 -22.48 -3.71
C VAL A 76 -36.22 -23.19 -2.38
N VAL A 77 -35.78 -22.53 -1.32
CA VAL A 77 -36.41 -22.66 -0.01
C VAL A 77 -36.73 -21.24 0.42
N ASP A 78 -38.00 -21.05 0.76
CA ASP A 78 -38.63 -19.80 1.15
C ASP A 78 -37.80 -19.06 2.21
N ASP A 79 -37.39 -17.84 1.87
CA ASP A 79 -37.22 -16.80 2.88
C ASP A 79 -38.01 -15.58 2.42
N VAL A 80 -39.27 -15.57 2.88
CA VAL A 80 -40.18 -14.45 2.80
C VAL A 80 -39.80 -13.51 3.94
N ASN A 81 -39.49 -12.26 3.58
CA ASN A 81 -39.20 -11.10 4.43
C ASN A 81 -37.73 -10.89 4.86
N SER A 82 -37.06 -10.04 4.08
CA SER A 82 -36.06 -9.09 4.59
C SER A 82 -36.08 -7.89 3.65
N ASP A 83 -37.19 -7.15 3.67
CA ASP A 83 -37.34 -5.85 3.00
C ASP A 83 -36.82 -4.68 3.86
N ASP A 84 -36.15 -4.95 4.99
CA ASP A 84 -35.84 -3.94 6.02
C ASP A 84 -34.39 -3.41 6.03
N ASP A 85 -33.74 -3.25 4.87
CA ASP A 85 -32.35 -2.72 4.87
C ASP A 85 -32.00 -1.80 3.69
N TRP A 86 -32.96 -1.00 3.19
CA TRP A 86 -32.73 -0.10 2.05
C TRP A 86 -33.31 1.32 2.15
N ASP A 87 -33.76 1.75 3.33
CA ASP A 87 -34.26 3.11 3.55
C ASP A 87 -33.15 4.18 3.66
N ASN A 88 -31.86 3.84 3.56
CA ASN A 88 -30.76 4.79 3.75
C ASN A 88 -30.17 5.42 2.46
N TRP A 89 -30.90 5.45 1.34
CA TRP A 89 -30.38 6.02 0.08
C TRP A 89 -31.33 7.00 -0.63
N GLU A 90 -32.26 7.63 0.09
CA GLU A 90 -33.11 8.71 -0.46
C GLU A 90 -32.66 10.13 -0.06
N SER A 91 -31.39 10.33 0.32
CA SER A 91 -30.84 11.67 0.53
C SER A 91 -29.44 11.86 -0.06
N GLU A 92 -29.29 11.65 -1.36
CA GLU A 92 -28.20 12.28 -2.10
C GLU A 92 -28.75 13.04 -3.31
N VAL A 93 -28.38 14.30 -3.31
CA VAL A 93 -28.74 15.37 -4.23
C VAL A 93 -28.36 14.98 -5.66
N GLU A 94 -29.16 15.46 -6.60
CA GLU A 94 -29.02 15.25 -8.04
C GLU A 94 -27.78 15.98 -8.58
N ASP A 95 -26.58 15.45 -8.32
CA ASP A 95 -25.34 15.97 -8.89
C ASP A 95 -25.16 15.41 -10.31
N THR A 96 -25.33 16.32 -11.26
CA THR A 96 -24.96 16.15 -12.66
C THR A 96 -23.44 16.24 -12.76
N MET A 97 -22.73 15.10 -12.74
CA MET A 97 -21.34 15.02 -13.19
C MET A 97 -21.03 13.73 -13.98
N ASN A 98 -20.03 13.88 -14.85
CA ASN A 98 -19.77 13.16 -16.09
C ASN A 98 -19.54 11.66 -15.96
N ASP A 99 -19.97 10.93 -17.00
CA ASP A 99 -19.54 9.57 -17.28
C ASP A 99 -18.06 9.61 -17.71
N ASP A 100 -17.14 9.36 -16.77
CA ASP A 100 -15.80 8.76 -16.98
C ASP A 100 -15.03 8.79 -15.65
N ASP A 101 -15.34 7.86 -14.73
CA ASP A 101 -14.47 7.43 -13.63
C ASP A 101 -15.09 6.20 -12.94
N ILE A 102 -14.52 5.01 -13.17
CA ILE A 102 -14.77 3.82 -12.32
C ILE A 102 -13.42 3.26 -11.89
N ILE A 103 -12.75 3.98 -10.99
CA ILE A 103 -11.79 3.52 -9.98
C ILE A 103 -11.89 4.63 -8.88
N THR A 104 -12.11 4.46 -7.57
CA THR A 104 -11.79 3.42 -6.58
C THR A 104 -12.49 3.77 -5.24
N ILE A 105 -12.54 2.79 -4.32
CA ILE A 105 -12.41 2.89 -2.84
C ILE A 105 -13.55 3.53 -2.02
N ASP A 106 -14.15 2.68 -1.18
CA ASP A 106 -14.87 3.05 0.05
C ASP A 106 -13.83 3.35 1.14
N GLU A 107 -13.88 4.55 1.73
CA GLU A 107 -13.22 4.89 2.99
C GLU A 107 -14.11 4.46 4.16
N ALA A 108 -13.50 3.86 5.18
CA ALA A 108 -14.17 3.47 6.41
C ALA A 108 -14.29 4.67 7.34
N GLU A 109 -15.51 4.92 7.83
CA GLU A 109 -15.83 5.87 8.88
C GLU A 109 -15.41 5.31 10.25
N ASP A 110 -14.56 6.03 10.98
CA ASP A 110 -14.40 5.87 12.43
C ASP A 110 -14.69 7.23 13.09
N GLU A 111 -15.77 7.28 13.86
CA GLU A 111 -16.18 8.42 14.69
C GLU A 111 -15.21 8.62 15.85
N ILE A 112 -14.69 9.85 16.04
CA ILE A 112 -14.01 10.25 17.28
C ILE A 112 -14.64 11.53 17.81
N SER A 113 -15.08 11.45 19.07
CA SER A 113 -15.64 12.54 19.85
C SER A 113 -14.54 13.43 20.45
N GLU A 114 -14.76 14.73 20.37
CA GLU A 114 -13.94 15.82 20.90
C GLU A 114 -13.88 15.82 22.43
N LYS A 115 -12.69 16.04 23.03
CA LYS A 115 -12.53 16.84 24.26
C LYS A 115 -11.18 17.53 24.32
N ASP A 116 -11.27 18.80 24.72
CA ASP A 116 -10.26 19.86 24.72
C ASP A 116 -9.01 19.61 25.57
N ASP A 117 -7.89 20.08 25.04
CA ASP A 117 -6.65 20.37 25.76
C ASP A 117 -6.70 21.76 26.40
N ASN A 118 -6.05 21.90 27.56
CA ASN A 118 -5.24 23.08 27.90
C ASN A 118 -4.39 22.81 29.15
N ILE A 119 -3.08 23.10 29.08
CA ILE A 119 -2.29 23.94 30.02
C ILE A 119 -0.79 23.85 29.68
N ILE A 120 -0.15 25.02 29.64
CA ILE A 120 1.27 25.32 29.39
C ILE A 120 2.03 25.44 30.73
N ILE A 121 3.34 25.10 30.76
CA ILE A 121 4.50 25.86 31.32
C ILE A 121 5.58 25.00 32.05
N ASN A 122 6.80 25.10 31.48
CA ASN A 122 8.21 25.09 31.97
C ASN A 122 8.74 24.30 33.20
N PRO A 123 10.05 23.96 33.17
CA PRO A 123 10.67 22.97 34.04
C PRO A 123 11.45 23.62 35.19
N THR A 124 11.07 23.39 36.44
CA THR A 124 11.99 23.33 37.60
C THR A 124 11.26 22.77 38.82
N TYR A 125 11.98 21.99 39.61
CA TYR A 125 11.64 21.38 40.91
C TYR A 125 11.06 19.95 40.96
N ILE A 126 11.70 19.19 41.85
CA ILE A 126 11.67 17.76 42.09
C ILE A 126 10.71 17.41 43.25
N ASN A 127 10.09 16.24 43.13
CA ASN A 127 9.41 15.42 44.15
C ASN A 127 8.20 16.03 44.87
N GLN A 128 7.00 15.52 44.55
CA GLN A 128 6.12 14.88 45.53
C GLN A 128 5.01 14.07 44.84
N VAL A 129 4.54 13.07 45.60
CA VAL A 129 3.76 11.89 45.22
C VAL A 129 2.40 12.23 44.59
N SER A 130 2.13 11.72 43.39
CA SER A 130 0.75 11.44 42.94
C SER A 130 0.72 10.37 41.84
N ASN A 131 -0.24 9.45 41.97
CA ASN A 131 -0.46 8.31 41.09
C ASN A 131 -0.94 8.74 39.70
N LYS A 132 -0.01 8.96 38.76
CA LYS A 132 -0.25 8.89 37.31
C LYS A 132 0.89 8.13 36.64
N ARG A 133 0.53 7.27 35.69
CA ARG A 133 1.41 6.33 34.99
C ARG A 133 2.65 7.04 34.43
N LYS A 134 3.84 6.57 34.80
CA LYS A 134 5.10 6.95 34.15
C LYS A 134 5.16 6.25 32.80
N GLY A 135 5.36 7.01 31.71
CA GLY A 135 5.73 6.43 30.42
C GLY A 135 7.12 5.81 30.48
N CYS A 136 7.32 4.67 29.81
CA CYS A 136 8.64 4.04 29.70
C CYS A 136 9.64 5.03 29.11
N LEU A 137 10.77 5.21 29.79
CA LEU A 137 11.97 5.80 29.19
C LEU A 137 12.47 4.81 28.14
N GLY A 138 12.15 5.11 26.87
CA GLY A 138 12.73 4.40 25.73
C GLY A 138 14.25 4.47 25.77
N LEU A 139 14.90 3.38 25.35
CA LEU A 139 16.35 3.19 25.28
C LEU A 139 17.06 4.43 24.68
N CYS A 140 17.67 5.24 25.55
CA CYS A 140 18.52 6.36 25.16
C CYS A 140 19.95 5.85 24.96
N SER A 141 20.31 5.56 23.72
CA SER A 141 21.70 5.44 23.28
C SER A 141 22.02 6.66 22.42
N ASP A 142 23.12 7.36 22.70
CA ASP A 142 23.59 8.53 21.95
C ASP A 142 23.83 8.23 20.45
N LEU A 143 24.03 6.95 20.12
CA LEU A 143 24.14 6.47 18.74
C LEU A 143 22.79 6.44 18.01
N ILE A 144 21.68 6.27 18.74
CA ILE A 144 20.32 6.26 18.18
C ILE A 144 19.85 7.69 17.92
N ILE A 145 20.16 8.65 18.80
CA ILE A 145 19.83 10.08 18.59
C ILE A 145 20.53 10.61 17.33
N LYS A 146 21.82 10.33 17.16
CA LYS A 146 22.56 10.67 15.93
C LYS A 146 22.05 9.98 14.67
N TYR A 147 21.34 8.86 14.81
CA TYR A 147 20.75 8.10 13.69
C TYR A 147 19.34 8.60 13.35
N VAL A 148 18.54 8.97 14.35
CA VAL A 148 17.20 9.56 14.20
C VAL A 148 17.29 10.97 13.61
N ASP A 149 18.27 11.78 14.01
CA ASP A 149 18.48 13.13 13.47
C ASP A 149 18.93 13.16 11.99
N ARG A 150 19.29 12.01 11.41
CA ARG A 150 19.74 11.88 10.01
C ARG A 150 18.68 11.36 9.04
N ILE A 151 17.50 10.97 9.54
CA ILE A 151 16.41 10.46 8.70
C ILE A 151 15.25 11.45 8.82
N PRO A 152 14.81 12.13 7.75
CA PRO A 152 13.52 12.80 7.75
C PRO A 152 12.44 11.71 7.68
N ALA A 153 12.07 11.18 8.85
CA ALA A 153 10.97 10.24 8.98
C ALA A 153 9.64 11.03 8.97
N SER A 154 9.10 11.27 7.78
CA SER A 154 7.70 11.67 7.63
C SER A 154 6.81 10.43 7.70
N TYR A 155 6.36 10.06 8.90
CA TYR A 155 5.20 9.20 9.10
C TYR A 155 4.40 9.66 10.31
N SER A 156 3.30 10.36 10.03
CA SER A 156 1.93 10.06 10.44
C SER A 156 1.15 11.36 10.61
N GLY A 157 0.00 11.42 9.96
CA GLY A 157 -0.89 12.55 9.97
C GLY A 157 -1.31 12.97 11.37
N ALA A 158 -1.23 14.28 11.61
CA ALA A 158 -2.20 14.97 12.40
C ALA A 158 -3.14 15.64 11.40
N HIS A 159 -4.43 15.27 11.40
CA HIS A 159 -5.47 16.15 10.88
C HIS A 159 -5.55 17.34 11.82
N GLN A 160 -4.64 18.30 11.67
CA GLN A 160 -4.96 19.67 12.01
C GLN A 160 -5.60 20.26 10.77
N VAL A 161 -6.93 20.26 10.76
CA VAL A 161 -7.65 21.26 9.98
C VAL A 161 -7.33 22.60 10.63
N GLU A 162 -6.18 23.18 10.31
CA GLU A 162 -6.03 24.61 10.42
C GLU A 162 -6.99 25.19 9.38
N LYS A 163 -8.23 25.45 9.81
CA LYS A 163 -9.02 26.51 9.20
C LYS A 163 -8.18 27.76 9.36
N ILE A 164 -7.40 28.08 8.34
CA ILE A 164 -6.87 29.43 8.15
C ILE A 164 -8.10 30.29 7.83
N TYR A 165 -8.86 30.63 8.87
CA TYR A 165 -9.49 31.93 8.86
C TYR A 165 -8.32 32.90 8.85
N ALA A 166 -8.08 33.52 7.69
CA ALA A 166 -7.53 34.84 7.72
C ALA A 166 -8.55 35.67 8.51
N GLU A 167 -8.36 35.79 9.83
CA GLU A 167 -8.94 36.86 10.60
C GLU A 167 -8.37 38.16 9.99
N SER A 168 -9.01 38.62 8.93
CA SER A 168 -8.91 40.01 8.54
C SER A 168 -9.38 40.79 9.75
N GLN A 169 -8.43 41.31 10.54
CA GLN A 169 -8.71 42.24 11.62
C GLN A 169 -9.48 43.42 11.04
N TRP A 170 -10.80 43.39 11.15
CA TRP A 170 -11.64 44.54 10.88
C TRP A 170 -11.44 45.50 12.06
N ARG A 171 -10.53 46.46 11.89
CA ARG A 171 -10.52 47.64 12.76
C ARG A 171 -11.62 48.57 12.26
N VAL A 172 -12.72 48.61 13.02
CA VAL A 172 -13.78 49.59 12.84
C VAL A 172 -13.32 50.88 13.52
N ASP A 173 -13.19 51.96 12.74
CA ASP A 173 -13.02 53.30 13.30
C ASP A 173 -14.33 53.75 13.98
N LYS A 174 -14.27 54.70 14.91
CA LYS A 174 -15.36 55.14 15.80
C LYS A 174 -16.65 55.60 15.09
N ASP A 175 -16.63 55.72 13.76
CA ASP A 175 -17.74 56.20 12.93
C ASP A 175 -18.42 55.13 12.04
N CYS A 176 -18.13 53.84 12.24
CA CYS A 176 -18.83 52.72 11.57
C CYS A 176 -18.87 52.77 10.02
N VAL A 177 -17.88 53.39 9.36
CA VAL A 177 -17.73 53.32 7.90
C VAL A 177 -16.81 52.15 7.53
N ALA A 178 -17.30 51.22 6.71
CA ALA A 178 -16.51 50.10 6.21
C ALA A 178 -15.37 50.60 5.30
N VAL A 179 -14.15 50.69 5.83
CA VAL A 179 -12.95 51.03 5.04
C VAL A 179 -12.48 49.78 4.30
N ARG A 180 -12.78 49.70 3.01
CA ARG A 180 -12.09 48.78 2.08
C ARG A 180 -10.59 49.09 2.16
N SER A 181 -9.77 48.16 2.64
CA SER A 181 -8.32 48.38 2.80
C SER A 181 -7.69 48.83 1.48
N LYS A 182 -7.41 50.14 1.37
CA LYS A 182 -6.65 50.74 0.27
C LYS A 182 -5.14 50.42 0.33
N HIS A 183 -4.68 49.65 1.34
CA HIS A 183 -3.26 49.40 1.61
C HIS A 183 -2.74 48.02 1.18
N VAL A 184 -3.60 47.08 0.80
CA VAL A 184 -3.18 45.78 0.22
C VAL A 184 -2.28 45.94 -1.03
N PRO A 185 -2.50 46.90 -1.96
CA PRO A 185 -1.66 47.02 -3.15
C PRO A 185 -0.21 47.43 -2.85
N VAL A 186 0.02 48.18 -1.76
CA VAL A 186 1.34 48.74 -1.43
C VAL A 186 2.25 47.69 -0.80
N ILE A 187 1.69 46.86 0.10
CA ILE A 187 2.44 45.78 0.77
C ILE A 187 2.83 44.69 -0.24
N LEU A 188 1.90 44.28 -1.11
CA LEU A 188 2.18 43.34 -2.20
C LEU A 188 3.24 43.88 -3.16
N LYS A 189 3.15 45.15 -3.58
CA LYS A 189 4.17 45.78 -4.44
C LYS A 189 5.55 45.79 -3.79
N LYS A 190 5.65 46.12 -2.49
CA LYS A 190 6.93 46.10 -1.77
C LYS A 190 7.51 44.68 -1.66
N GLY A 191 6.65 43.67 -1.45
CA GLY A 191 7.02 42.26 -1.45
C GLY A 191 7.59 41.80 -2.80
N PHE A 192 6.91 42.10 -3.91
CA PHE A 192 7.39 41.76 -5.25
C PHE A 192 8.69 42.50 -5.63
N ILE A 193 8.84 43.78 -5.27
CA ILE A 193 10.10 44.52 -5.50
C ILE A 193 11.26 43.86 -4.75
N THR A 194 11.04 43.43 -3.51
CA THR A 194 12.06 42.73 -2.71
C THR A 194 12.39 41.35 -3.29
N LEU A 195 11.39 40.64 -3.83
CA LEU A 195 11.56 39.38 -4.54
C LEU A 195 12.42 39.56 -5.80
N VAL A 196 12.15 40.59 -6.60
CA VAL A 196 12.94 40.91 -7.80
C VAL A 196 14.37 41.28 -7.43
N ASP A 197 14.56 42.11 -6.41
CA ASP A 197 15.90 42.45 -5.90
C ASP A 197 16.69 41.20 -5.49
N LYS A 198 16.08 40.30 -4.71
CA LYS A 198 16.68 39.02 -4.35
C LYS A 198 16.97 38.12 -5.56
N ALA A 199 16.10 38.12 -6.56
CA ALA A 199 16.30 37.37 -7.79
C ALA A 199 17.49 37.91 -8.61
N ILE A 200 17.65 39.23 -8.72
CA ILE A 200 18.80 39.87 -9.38
C ILE A 200 20.12 39.48 -8.69
N HIS A 201 20.10 39.36 -7.37
CA HIS A 201 21.26 38.91 -6.58
C HIS A 201 21.44 37.37 -6.58
N GLY A 202 20.68 36.61 -7.37
CA GLY A 202 20.85 35.17 -7.53
C GLY A 202 20.41 34.33 -6.34
N VAL A 203 19.62 34.87 -5.41
CA VAL A 203 19.20 34.18 -4.18
C VAL A 203 18.35 32.94 -4.45
N PHE A 204 17.69 32.85 -5.61
CA PHE A 204 16.82 31.73 -5.99
C PHE A 204 17.50 30.65 -6.82
N ASN A 205 18.78 30.81 -7.17
CA ASN A 205 19.53 29.82 -7.96
C ASN A 205 19.60 28.45 -7.23
N GLU A 206 19.53 28.45 -5.89
CA GLU A 206 19.47 27.25 -5.06
C GLU A 206 18.03 26.67 -4.93
N LYS A 207 17.03 27.30 -5.56
CA LYS A 207 15.61 26.93 -5.50
C LYS A 207 15.02 26.78 -6.92
N PRO A 208 15.50 25.81 -7.72
CA PRO A 208 15.11 25.66 -9.13
C PRO A 208 13.61 25.38 -9.34
N VAL A 209 12.95 24.74 -8.37
CA VAL A 209 11.49 24.51 -8.38
C VAL A 209 10.72 25.83 -8.30
N PHE A 210 11.19 26.78 -7.49
CA PHE A 210 10.56 28.10 -7.36
C PHE A 210 10.78 28.94 -8.62
N GLU A 211 11.97 28.89 -9.20
CA GLU A 211 12.25 29.54 -10.49
C GLU A 211 11.34 28.99 -11.60
N GLY A 212 11.21 27.67 -11.69
CA GLY A 212 10.30 27.02 -12.65
C GLY A 212 8.83 27.42 -12.45
N LEU A 213 8.38 27.58 -11.20
CA LEU A 213 7.04 28.10 -10.90
C LEU A 213 6.87 29.53 -11.44
N CYS A 214 7.82 30.42 -11.16
CA CYS A 214 7.79 31.80 -11.64
C CYS A 214 7.77 31.88 -13.17
N GLU A 215 8.59 31.07 -13.85
CA GLU A 215 8.62 31.00 -15.32
C GLU A 215 7.26 30.60 -15.90
N VAL A 216 6.62 29.56 -15.34
CA VAL A 216 5.33 29.06 -15.82
C VAL A 216 4.23 30.08 -15.60
N ILE A 217 4.21 30.75 -14.44
CA ILE A 217 3.25 31.83 -14.16
C ILE A 217 3.42 32.97 -15.16
N VAL A 218 4.66 33.43 -15.41
CA VAL A 218 4.95 34.49 -16.37
C VAL A 218 4.52 34.09 -17.78
N GLN A 219 4.83 32.86 -18.22
CA GLN A 219 4.39 32.35 -19.52
C GLN A 219 2.85 32.29 -19.64
N ALA A 220 2.16 31.88 -18.59
CA ALA A 220 0.70 31.81 -18.58
C ALA A 220 0.07 33.21 -18.72
N ILE A 221 0.62 34.21 -18.03
CA ILE A 221 0.19 35.61 -18.13
C ILE A 221 0.44 36.16 -19.54
N ILE A 222 1.66 36.01 -20.06
CA ILE A 222 2.01 36.49 -21.42
C ILE A 222 1.08 35.85 -22.48
N ARG A 223 0.74 34.57 -22.34
CA ARG A 223 -0.19 33.90 -23.26
C ARG A 223 -1.61 34.43 -23.14
N LYS A 224 -2.07 34.70 -21.92
CA LYS A 224 -3.38 35.32 -21.68
C LYS A 224 -3.47 36.70 -22.32
N ASP A 225 -2.44 37.53 -22.18
CA ASP A 225 -2.39 38.86 -22.79
C ASP A 225 -2.40 38.81 -24.32
N ASN A 226 -1.86 37.72 -24.89
CA ASN A 226 -1.86 37.46 -26.33
C ASN A 226 -3.10 36.67 -26.81
N ASN A 227 -4.15 36.50 -25.98
CA ASN A 227 -5.35 35.70 -26.27
C ASN A 227 -5.04 34.26 -26.72
N LYS A 228 -3.94 33.67 -26.24
CA LYS A 228 -3.55 32.28 -26.52
C LYS A 228 -3.94 31.38 -25.35
N GLY A 229 -4.38 30.17 -25.67
CA GLY A 229 -4.68 29.14 -24.67
C GLY A 229 -3.42 28.65 -23.92
N LYS A 230 -3.64 27.97 -22.79
CA LYS A 230 -2.57 27.37 -21.95
C LYS A 230 -1.99 26.06 -22.52
N GLN A 231 -2.27 25.73 -23.77
CA GLN A 231 -1.84 24.48 -24.40
C GLN A 231 -0.34 24.53 -24.75
N ASN A 232 0.40 23.42 -24.57
CA ASN A 232 1.83 23.32 -24.88
C ASN A 232 2.73 24.31 -24.10
N ILE A 233 2.44 24.55 -22.81
CA ILE A 233 3.41 25.18 -21.91
C ILE A 233 4.54 24.18 -21.66
N LYS A 234 5.79 24.66 -21.73
CA LYS A 234 6.96 23.85 -21.39
C LYS A 234 7.28 24.07 -19.93
N TYR A 235 7.49 22.98 -19.21
CA TYR A 235 7.84 22.99 -17.80
C TYR A 235 9.32 22.66 -17.65
N ASN A 236 9.99 23.33 -16.71
CA ASN A 236 11.34 22.97 -16.31
C ASN A 236 11.34 21.53 -15.75
N GLU A 237 12.43 20.78 -15.98
CA GLU A 237 12.62 19.42 -15.48
C GLU A 237 12.47 19.35 -13.96
N GLU A 238 13.11 20.25 -13.21
CA GLU A 238 13.04 20.29 -11.74
C GLU A 238 11.60 20.54 -11.24
N PHE A 239 10.89 21.44 -11.90
CA PHE A 239 9.49 21.74 -11.59
C PHE A 239 8.56 20.57 -11.97
N THR A 240 8.88 19.86 -13.06
CA THR A 240 8.17 18.65 -13.48
C THR A 240 8.39 17.52 -12.47
N ASN A 241 9.62 17.33 -11.99
CA ASN A 241 9.95 16.35 -10.94
C ASN A 241 9.21 16.66 -9.64
N PHE A 242 9.10 17.93 -9.27
CA PHE A 242 8.27 18.36 -8.14
C PHE A 242 6.81 17.92 -8.30
N PHE A 243 6.19 18.10 -9.47
CA PHE A 243 4.82 17.64 -9.70
C PHE A 243 4.68 16.12 -9.68
N ILE A 244 5.66 15.39 -10.22
CA ILE A 244 5.69 13.92 -10.16
C ILE A 244 5.71 13.45 -8.70
N ILE A 245 6.48 14.12 -7.83
CA ILE A 245 6.56 13.83 -6.40
C ILE A 245 5.25 14.23 -5.71
N LEU A 246 4.72 15.43 -5.96
CA LEU A 246 3.48 15.91 -5.34
C LEU A 246 2.30 14.99 -5.66
N GLU A 247 2.16 14.57 -6.92
CA GLU A 247 1.14 13.61 -7.34
C GLU A 247 1.28 12.27 -6.63
N SER A 248 2.52 11.80 -6.42
CA SER A 248 2.79 10.52 -5.75
C SER A 248 2.40 10.52 -4.27
N PHE A 249 2.35 11.70 -3.65
CA PHE A 249 1.86 11.87 -2.29
C PHE A 249 0.34 12.04 -2.25
N SER A 250 -0.21 12.90 -3.12
CA SER A 250 -1.66 13.13 -3.19
C SER A 250 -2.05 13.79 -4.51
N THR A 251 -2.96 13.14 -5.23
CA THR A 251 -3.61 13.71 -6.42
C THR A 251 -4.46 14.92 -6.07
N GLN A 252 -5.13 14.91 -4.90
CA GLN A 252 -5.89 16.07 -4.42
C GLN A 252 -4.98 17.27 -4.14
N ALA A 253 -3.80 17.05 -3.55
CA ALA A 253 -2.84 18.12 -3.30
C ALA A 253 -2.31 18.71 -4.63
N LEU A 254 -2.07 17.87 -5.64
CA LEU A 254 -1.74 18.32 -6.98
C LEU A 254 -2.87 19.17 -7.57
N ASP A 255 -4.12 18.73 -7.46
CA ASP A 255 -5.27 19.46 -8.00
C ASP A 255 -5.45 20.81 -7.31
N ILE A 256 -5.38 20.86 -5.97
CA ILE A 256 -5.42 22.12 -5.20
C ILE A 256 -4.27 23.04 -5.62
N PHE A 257 -3.06 22.49 -5.80
CA PHE A 257 -1.93 23.27 -6.28
C PHE A 257 -2.23 23.86 -7.66
N CYS A 258 -2.67 23.05 -8.62
CA CYS A 258 -2.97 23.47 -9.99
C CYS A 258 -4.20 24.39 -10.12
N GLN A 259 -5.09 24.41 -9.13
CA GLN A 259 -6.19 25.38 -9.04
C GLN A 259 -5.71 26.76 -8.60
N ASN A 260 -4.73 26.82 -7.69
CA ASN A 260 -4.24 28.07 -7.12
C ASN A 260 -3.02 28.63 -7.88
N LEU A 261 -2.25 27.76 -8.52
CA LEU A 261 -1.01 28.05 -9.23
C LEU A 261 -1.02 27.39 -10.61
N GLU A 262 -0.13 27.84 -11.49
CA GLU A 262 0.02 27.24 -12.82
C GLU A 262 0.87 25.97 -12.73
N GLY A 263 0.34 24.83 -13.16
CA GLY A 263 1.00 23.53 -13.01
C GLY A 263 0.60 22.46 -14.02
N CYS A 264 1.22 21.29 -13.89
CA CYS A 264 0.96 20.14 -14.76
C CYS A 264 -0.30 19.39 -14.34
N ILE A 265 -1.18 19.13 -15.30
CA ILE A 265 -2.35 18.25 -15.11
C ILE A 265 -1.90 16.79 -14.99
N ILE A 266 -2.61 16.00 -14.20
CA ILE A 266 -2.35 14.57 -13.99
C ILE A 266 -2.18 13.78 -15.29
N GLN A 267 -2.97 14.07 -16.32
CA GLN A 267 -2.86 13.41 -17.63
C GLN A 267 -1.48 13.61 -18.28
N ASN A 268 -0.87 14.78 -18.13
CA ASN A 268 0.46 15.05 -18.65
C ASN A 268 1.52 14.30 -17.84
N ILE A 269 1.38 14.26 -16.51
CA ILE A 269 2.25 13.48 -15.62
C ILE A 269 2.20 11.99 -16.00
N CYS A 270 1.01 11.43 -16.20
CA CYS A 270 0.84 10.05 -16.65
C CYS A 270 1.52 9.77 -18.00
N LYS A 271 1.41 10.68 -18.96
CA LYS A 271 2.10 10.57 -20.26
C LYS A 271 3.62 10.61 -20.10
N LEU A 272 4.15 11.49 -19.25
CA LEU A 272 5.57 11.58 -18.96
C LEU A 272 6.09 10.29 -18.32
N ARG A 273 5.35 9.71 -17.36
CA ARG A 273 5.69 8.43 -16.74
C ARG A 273 5.63 7.26 -17.73
N ALA A 274 4.62 7.20 -18.58
CA ALA A 274 4.49 6.15 -19.59
C ALA A 274 5.66 6.18 -20.59
N ASN A 275 6.18 7.36 -20.90
CA ASN A 275 7.30 7.53 -21.82
C ASN A 275 8.68 7.44 -21.15
N ASN A 276 8.74 7.33 -19.81
CA ASN A 276 10.00 7.24 -19.10
C ASN A 276 10.63 5.85 -19.31
N LYS A 277 11.90 5.83 -19.71
CA LYS A 277 12.70 4.60 -19.92
C LYS A 277 12.91 3.80 -18.64
N ASP A 278 12.81 4.48 -17.50
CA ASP A 278 13.08 3.90 -16.19
C ASP A 278 11.83 3.25 -15.57
N THR A 279 10.68 3.41 -16.21
CA THR A 279 9.44 2.73 -15.84
C THR A 279 9.60 1.21 -15.96
N LEU A 280 9.07 0.49 -14.97
CA LEU A 280 9.00 -0.96 -14.97
C LEU A 280 7.93 -1.40 -15.97
N THR A 281 8.32 -1.56 -17.23
CA THR A 281 7.46 -1.99 -18.33
C THR A 281 7.13 -3.48 -18.25
N ASN A 282 8.08 -4.27 -17.76
CA ASN A 282 7.90 -5.70 -17.56
C ASN A 282 7.96 -6.04 -16.06
N PRO A 283 6.84 -6.46 -15.44
CA PRO A 283 6.81 -6.84 -14.03
C PRO A 283 7.53 -8.16 -13.74
N THR A 284 7.88 -8.96 -14.76
CA THR A 284 8.53 -10.26 -14.54
C THR A 284 9.96 -10.12 -14.03
N PHE A 285 10.45 -11.21 -13.44
CA PHE A 285 11.85 -11.33 -13.07
C PHE A 285 12.72 -11.39 -14.32
N SER A 286 13.42 -10.30 -14.64
CA SER A 286 14.17 -10.14 -15.89
C SER A 286 15.50 -9.43 -15.68
N PHE A 287 16.47 -9.72 -16.55
CA PHE A 287 17.79 -9.09 -16.52
C PHE A 287 17.71 -7.57 -16.71
N GLU A 288 16.77 -7.08 -17.52
CA GLU A 288 16.56 -5.64 -17.74
C GLU A 288 16.26 -4.91 -16.43
N ASN A 289 15.39 -5.47 -15.57
CA ASN A 289 15.02 -4.83 -14.31
C ASN A 289 16.20 -4.73 -13.34
N ILE A 290 17.07 -5.75 -13.32
CA ILE A 290 18.26 -5.74 -12.47
C ILE A 290 19.33 -4.80 -13.05
N ALA A 291 19.44 -4.71 -14.37
CA ALA A 291 20.32 -3.74 -15.02
C ALA A 291 19.86 -2.28 -14.74
N LYS A 292 18.54 -2.03 -14.73
CA LYS A 292 17.97 -0.74 -14.30
C LYS A 292 18.34 -0.44 -12.85
N PHE A 293 18.25 -1.43 -11.96
CA PHE A 293 18.69 -1.30 -10.57
C PHE A 293 20.20 -1.03 -10.47
N LYS A 294 21.05 -1.73 -11.23
CA LYS A 294 22.50 -1.48 -11.28
C LYS A 294 22.80 -0.04 -11.68
N ARG A 295 22.15 0.46 -12.73
CA ARG A 295 22.30 1.84 -13.18
C ARG A 295 21.88 2.85 -12.09
N LEU A 296 20.81 2.58 -11.35
CA LEU A 296 20.41 3.41 -10.21
C LEU A 296 21.51 3.46 -9.13
N ILE A 297 22.03 2.29 -8.76
CA ILE A 297 23.13 2.17 -7.78
C ILE A 297 24.38 2.92 -8.25
N ASP A 298 24.69 2.86 -9.54
CA ASP A 298 25.83 3.57 -10.14
C ASP A 298 25.63 5.09 -10.12
N ILE A 299 24.42 5.58 -10.44
CA ILE A 299 24.09 7.01 -10.35
C ILE A 299 24.25 7.51 -8.90
N LEU A 300 23.86 6.69 -7.93
CA LEU A 300 24.00 7.01 -6.51
C LEU A 300 25.43 6.83 -5.98
N ASN A 301 26.37 6.33 -6.80
CA ASN A 301 27.72 5.94 -6.39
C ASN A 301 27.74 5.01 -5.15
N TYR A 302 26.73 4.15 -5.01
CA TYR A 302 26.60 3.28 -3.85
C TYR A 302 27.49 2.04 -4.00
N GLN A 303 28.42 1.87 -3.06
CA GLN A 303 29.38 0.76 -3.00
C GLN A 303 29.12 -0.21 -1.83
N GLY A 304 28.02 -0.01 -1.10
CA GLY A 304 27.68 -0.83 0.04
C GLY A 304 27.05 -2.17 -0.33
N PRO A 305 26.83 -3.05 0.67
CA PRO A 305 26.20 -4.35 0.44
C PRO A 305 24.72 -4.18 0.07
N ILE A 306 24.20 -5.11 -0.74
CA ILE A 306 22.80 -5.16 -1.15
C ILE A 306 22.11 -6.33 -0.44
N ALA A 307 20.91 -6.06 0.09
CA ALA A 307 20.02 -7.08 0.61
C ALA A 307 18.86 -7.28 -0.37
N ALA A 308 18.63 -8.51 -0.80
CA ALA A 308 17.45 -8.91 -1.55
C ALA A 308 16.44 -9.53 -0.61
N MET A 309 15.16 -9.19 -0.72
CA MET A 309 14.11 -9.78 0.10
C MET A 309 12.99 -10.31 -0.78
N SER A 310 12.21 -11.29 -0.33
CA SER A 310 11.02 -11.72 -1.06
C SER A 310 9.84 -12.05 -0.18
N ASP A 311 8.69 -11.40 -0.43
CA ASP A 311 7.46 -11.65 0.32
C ASP A 311 6.20 -11.76 -0.56
N ASN A 312 5.23 -12.56 -0.13
CA ASN A 312 3.99 -12.77 -0.85
C ASN A 312 2.91 -11.83 -0.33
N THR A 313 2.37 -11.01 -1.22
CA THR A 313 1.20 -10.19 -0.92
C THR A 313 -0.05 -10.81 -1.53
N LYS A 314 -1.08 -11.04 -0.71
CA LYS A 314 -2.37 -11.51 -1.18
C LYS A 314 -3.05 -10.45 -2.05
N LEU A 315 -3.60 -10.89 -3.17
CA LEU A 315 -4.39 -10.12 -4.11
C LEU A 315 -5.85 -10.56 -4.05
N LYS A 316 -6.75 -9.61 -4.35
CA LYS A 316 -8.12 -9.93 -4.72
C LYS A 316 -8.09 -10.65 -6.09
N PRO A 317 -8.58 -11.90 -6.20
CA PRO A 317 -8.60 -12.60 -7.48
C PRO A 317 -9.50 -11.86 -8.47
N ALA A 318 -8.96 -11.45 -9.61
CA ALA A 318 -9.68 -10.77 -10.67
C ALA A 318 -8.91 -10.89 -11.99
N LEU A 319 -9.61 -10.82 -13.12
CA LEU A 319 -9.01 -10.67 -14.45
C LEU A 319 -9.05 -9.21 -14.85
N CYS A 320 -7.96 -8.71 -15.44
CA CYS A 320 -7.91 -7.40 -16.05
C CYS A 320 -7.33 -7.53 -17.46
N TYR A 321 -7.74 -6.66 -18.38
CA TYR A 321 -7.14 -6.57 -19.71
C TYR A 321 -6.19 -5.38 -19.74
N HIS A 322 -4.98 -5.58 -20.27
CA HIS A 322 -4.01 -4.51 -20.43
C HIS A 322 -3.89 -4.12 -21.90
N SER A 323 -4.45 -2.97 -22.29
CA SER A 323 -4.48 -2.49 -23.67
C SER A 323 -3.10 -2.29 -24.28
N GLY A 324 -2.13 -1.81 -23.49
CA GLY A 324 -0.75 -1.60 -23.97
C GLY A 324 0.03 -2.89 -24.25
N LEU A 325 -0.40 -4.02 -23.69
CA LEU A 325 0.24 -5.35 -23.89
C LEU A 325 -0.64 -6.27 -24.76
N GLY A 326 -1.90 -5.90 -24.99
CA GLY A 326 -2.87 -6.70 -25.73
C GLY A 326 -3.21 -8.03 -25.06
N CYS A 327 -3.05 -8.17 -23.74
CA CYS A 327 -3.21 -9.44 -23.03
C CYS A 327 -4.08 -9.36 -21.78
N ILE A 328 -4.58 -10.51 -21.32
CA ILE A 328 -5.23 -10.64 -20.02
C ILE A 328 -4.16 -10.78 -18.93
N ILE A 329 -4.19 -9.90 -17.94
CA ILE A 329 -3.25 -9.85 -16.81
C ILE A 329 -3.91 -10.33 -15.51
N ARG A 330 -3.12 -10.40 -14.41
CA ARG A 330 -3.48 -10.95 -13.09
C ARG A 330 -3.66 -12.48 -13.11
N LEU A 331 -2.81 -13.13 -13.88
CA LEU A 331 -2.75 -14.57 -14.09
C LEU A 331 -1.33 -15.03 -13.85
N THR A 332 -1.13 -16.30 -13.56
CA THR A 332 0.21 -16.91 -13.49
C THR A 332 0.78 -17.32 -14.85
N LEU A 333 0.01 -17.14 -15.93
CA LEU A 333 0.43 -17.44 -17.29
C LEU A 333 1.34 -16.34 -17.85
N SER A 334 2.13 -16.70 -18.85
CA SER A 334 2.96 -15.74 -19.57
C SER A 334 2.12 -14.77 -20.40
N ILE A 335 2.74 -13.64 -20.77
CA ILE A 335 2.12 -12.62 -21.65
C ILE A 335 1.74 -13.25 -23.01
N GLU A 336 2.54 -14.18 -23.51
CA GLU A 336 2.33 -14.84 -24.80
C GLU A 336 1.11 -15.76 -24.79
N GLU A 337 0.91 -16.52 -23.71
CA GLU A 337 -0.23 -17.43 -23.55
C GLU A 337 -1.57 -16.70 -23.36
N THR A 338 -1.53 -15.43 -22.98
CA THR A 338 -2.72 -14.62 -22.65
C THR A 338 -2.95 -13.48 -23.63
N LYS A 339 -2.17 -13.46 -24.72
CA LYS A 339 -2.26 -12.46 -25.77
C LYS A 339 -3.56 -12.64 -26.55
N ILE A 340 -4.25 -11.53 -26.76
CA ILE A 340 -5.48 -11.45 -27.55
C ILE A 340 -5.12 -10.71 -28.82
N ASN A 341 -5.15 -11.42 -29.96
CA ASN A 341 -4.96 -10.78 -31.25
C ASN A 341 -6.33 -10.38 -31.82
N ASP A 342 -7.32 -11.28 -31.72
CA ASP A 342 -8.69 -11.05 -32.15
C ASP A 342 -9.69 -11.23 -31.00
N TYR A 343 -10.84 -10.54 -31.10
CA TYR A 343 -11.92 -10.65 -30.09
C TYR A 343 -12.40 -12.09 -29.88
N LYS A 344 -12.30 -12.93 -30.91
CA LYS A 344 -12.67 -14.36 -30.86
C LYS A 344 -11.73 -15.20 -29.98
N ASP A 345 -10.54 -14.71 -29.67
CA ASP A 345 -9.58 -15.39 -28.81
C ASP A 345 -9.97 -15.26 -27.33
N ILE A 346 -10.72 -14.21 -26.97
CA ILE A 346 -11.07 -13.91 -25.57
C ILE A 346 -11.80 -15.09 -24.89
N PRO A 347 -12.86 -15.68 -25.46
CA PRO A 347 -13.53 -16.82 -24.83
C PRO A 347 -12.65 -18.06 -24.72
N ILE A 348 -11.74 -18.26 -25.68
CA ILE A 348 -10.82 -19.40 -25.71
C ILE A 348 -9.84 -19.26 -24.54
N VAL A 349 -9.16 -18.11 -24.46
CA VAL A 349 -8.19 -17.80 -23.40
C VAL A 349 -8.87 -17.84 -22.03
N ILE A 350 -10.08 -17.30 -21.87
CA ILE A 350 -10.82 -17.34 -20.60
C ILE A 350 -11.19 -18.77 -20.20
N ASN A 351 -11.61 -19.62 -21.15
CA ASN A 351 -11.91 -21.01 -20.84
C ASN A 351 -10.65 -21.77 -20.43
N ASP A 352 -9.53 -21.54 -21.10
CA ASP A 352 -8.24 -22.12 -20.72
C ASP A 352 -7.80 -21.68 -19.32
N ILE A 353 -7.99 -20.40 -18.98
CA ILE A 353 -7.74 -19.86 -17.64
C ILE A 353 -8.61 -20.56 -16.59
N LYS A 354 -9.90 -20.74 -16.86
CA LYS A 354 -10.85 -21.41 -15.96
C LYS A 354 -10.47 -22.88 -15.76
N MET A 355 -10.11 -23.58 -16.83
CA MET A 355 -9.71 -24.98 -16.78
C MET A 355 -8.40 -25.16 -15.99
N LYS A 356 -7.42 -24.29 -16.20
CA LYS A 356 -6.11 -24.36 -15.53
C LYS A 356 -6.11 -23.79 -14.11
N LYS A 357 -7.15 -23.06 -13.68
CA LYS A 357 -7.26 -22.39 -12.36
C LYS A 357 -6.05 -21.49 -12.03
N VAL A 358 -5.62 -20.71 -13.02
CA VAL A 358 -4.36 -19.92 -13.01
C VAL A 358 -4.53 -18.46 -12.57
N ILE A 359 -5.65 -18.12 -11.93
CA ILE A 359 -5.89 -16.75 -11.44
C ILE A 359 -4.89 -16.44 -10.33
N ALA A 360 -4.18 -15.32 -10.47
CA ALA A 360 -3.21 -14.88 -9.49
C ALA A 360 -3.91 -14.59 -8.16
N LYS A 361 -3.41 -15.18 -7.08
CA LYS A 361 -3.89 -14.92 -5.72
C LYS A 361 -2.85 -14.22 -4.88
N ASP A 362 -1.56 -14.43 -5.13
CA ASP A 362 -0.52 -13.65 -4.49
C ASP A 362 0.48 -13.11 -5.52
N VAL A 363 1.26 -12.11 -5.10
CA VAL A 363 2.43 -11.59 -5.81
C VAL A 363 3.64 -11.62 -4.90
N LEU A 364 4.72 -12.23 -5.37
CA LEU A 364 6.04 -12.15 -4.76
C LEU A 364 6.70 -10.82 -5.13
N LEU A 365 6.97 -10.00 -4.12
CA LEU A 365 7.70 -8.73 -4.22
C LEU A 365 9.17 -8.97 -3.93
N LEU A 366 10.07 -8.49 -4.80
CA LEU A 366 11.51 -8.47 -4.53
C LEU A 366 12.04 -7.05 -4.28
N PRO A 367 11.99 -6.52 -3.04
CA PRO A 367 12.57 -5.22 -2.72
C PRO A 367 14.07 -5.30 -2.33
N ASN A 368 14.84 -4.27 -2.71
CA ASN A 368 16.20 -3.95 -2.20
C ASN A 368 16.19 -2.63 -1.42
N PHE A 369 17.16 -2.27 -0.57
CA PHE A 369 17.13 -0.99 0.19
C PHE A 369 17.91 0.15 -0.51
N PRO A 370 17.35 1.39 -0.64
CA PRO A 370 15.96 1.78 -0.37
C PRO A 370 14.99 0.95 -1.22
N PRO A 371 13.76 0.61 -0.73
CA PRO A 371 12.84 -0.39 -1.32
C PRO A 371 12.62 -0.20 -2.82
N VAL A 372 13.46 -0.84 -3.65
CA VAL A 372 13.28 -0.90 -5.11
C VAL A 372 12.76 -2.27 -5.48
N VAL A 373 11.54 -2.31 -6.03
CA VAL A 373 10.92 -3.53 -6.54
C VAL A 373 11.55 -3.88 -7.90
N ILE A 374 12.26 -5.00 -7.97
CA ILE A 374 12.86 -5.49 -9.24
C ILE A 374 11.98 -6.50 -9.98
N ALA A 375 11.02 -7.11 -9.29
CA ALA A 375 10.06 -8.04 -9.88
C ALA A 375 8.78 -8.16 -9.05
N LEU A 376 7.69 -8.46 -9.76
CA LEU A 376 6.37 -8.79 -9.25
C LEU A 376 5.94 -10.12 -9.89
N ILE A 377 6.04 -11.22 -9.15
CA ILE A 377 5.76 -12.56 -9.68
C ILE A 377 4.44 -13.06 -9.13
N THR A 378 3.45 -13.27 -9.99
CA THR A 378 2.15 -13.81 -9.60
C THR A 378 2.21 -15.31 -9.32
N ASN A 379 1.48 -15.78 -8.31
CA ASN A 379 1.27 -17.20 -8.02
C ASN A 379 -0.23 -17.51 -7.78
N THR A 380 -0.59 -18.79 -7.68
CA THR A 380 -1.99 -19.24 -7.46
C THR A 380 -2.40 -19.30 -5.98
N GLY A 381 -1.60 -18.71 -5.07
CA GLY A 381 -1.79 -18.77 -3.62
C GLY A 381 -0.93 -19.83 -2.91
N SER A 382 -0.02 -20.48 -3.64
CA SER A 382 0.92 -21.46 -3.09
C SER A 382 2.22 -21.43 -3.87
N ASP A 383 3.34 -21.25 -3.17
CA ASP A 383 4.66 -21.36 -3.76
C ASP A 383 5.18 -22.79 -3.67
N SER A 384 5.96 -23.17 -4.68
CA SER A 384 6.79 -24.36 -4.62
C SER A 384 8.21 -23.97 -4.16
N GLN A 385 8.84 -24.86 -3.39
CA GLN A 385 10.21 -24.65 -2.92
C GLN A 385 11.17 -24.47 -4.10
N SER A 386 11.02 -25.28 -5.14
CA SER A 386 11.89 -25.24 -6.33
C SER A 386 11.75 -23.91 -7.06
N THR A 387 10.53 -23.41 -7.23
CA THR A 387 10.28 -22.10 -7.86
C THR A 387 11.00 -20.98 -7.11
N VAL A 388 10.82 -20.88 -5.79
CA VAL A 388 11.49 -19.85 -4.98
C VAL A 388 13.01 -20.00 -5.01
N THR A 389 13.51 -21.25 -4.89
CA THR A 389 14.95 -21.53 -4.92
C THR A 389 15.56 -21.13 -6.27
N ASN A 390 14.89 -21.46 -7.37
CA ASN A 390 15.35 -21.17 -8.73
C ASN A 390 15.45 -19.66 -8.97
N PHE A 391 14.47 -18.86 -8.54
CA PHE A 391 14.52 -17.41 -8.69
C PHE A 391 15.73 -16.79 -7.98
N HIS A 392 15.96 -17.16 -6.72
CA HIS A 392 17.11 -16.65 -5.97
C HIS A 392 18.44 -17.16 -6.52
N GLN A 393 18.50 -18.40 -7.02
CA GLN A 393 19.69 -18.91 -7.70
C GLN A 393 19.96 -18.18 -9.02
N GLU A 394 18.93 -17.92 -9.83
CA GLU A 394 19.04 -17.16 -11.08
C GLU A 394 19.51 -15.73 -10.81
N LEU A 395 18.95 -15.07 -9.79
CA LEU A 395 19.40 -13.77 -9.31
C LEU A 395 20.90 -13.77 -9.00
N LEU A 396 21.37 -14.69 -8.16
CA LEU A 396 22.75 -14.73 -7.70
C LEU A 396 23.72 -15.15 -8.81
N ILE A 397 23.41 -16.21 -9.54
CA ILE A 397 24.37 -16.87 -10.44
C ILE A 397 24.40 -16.21 -11.82
N GLN A 398 23.24 -15.82 -12.35
CA GLN A 398 23.15 -15.34 -13.72
C GLN A 398 23.18 -13.82 -13.80
N MET A 399 22.40 -13.15 -12.95
CA MET A 399 22.13 -11.72 -13.13
C MET A 399 23.09 -10.86 -12.30
N ALA A 400 23.17 -11.10 -10.98
CA ALA A 400 24.06 -10.37 -10.08
C ALA A 400 25.53 -10.58 -10.42
N SER A 401 25.93 -11.83 -10.71
CA SER A 401 27.32 -12.16 -11.08
C SER A 401 27.79 -11.45 -12.35
N ARG A 402 26.90 -11.28 -13.35
CA ARG A 402 27.22 -10.55 -14.59
C ARG A 402 27.29 -9.05 -14.40
N LEU A 403 26.47 -8.50 -13.51
CA LEU A 403 26.41 -7.07 -13.21
C LEU A 403 27.35 -6.63 -12.08
N ASN A 404 28.11 -7.57 -11.51
CA ASN A 404 28.99 -7.36 -10.36
C ASN A 404 28.24 -6.69 -9.18
N LEU A 405 27.03 -7.17 -8.88
CA LEU A 405 26.22 -6.70 -7.76
C LEU A 405 26.57 -7.50 -6.50
N SER A 406 27.09 -6.82 -5.47
CA SER A 406 27.34 -7.43 -4.17
C SER A 406 26.03 -7.64 -3.41
N ILE A 407 25.47 -8.86 -3.48
CA ILE A 407 24.29 -9.27 -2.71
C ILE A 407 24.78 -10.02 -1.48
N LEU A 408 24.73 -9.35 -0.32
CA LEU A 408 25.22 -9.91 0.95
C LEU A 408 24.17 -10.79 1.64
N SER A 409 22.89 -10.45 1.52
CA SER A 409 21.83 -11.15 2.24
C SER A 409 20.56 -11.37 1.46
N ILE A 410 19.90 -12.50 1.72
CA ILE A 410 18.58 -12.85 1.18
C ILE A 410 17.58 -13.00 2.32
N GLY A 411 16.60 -12.10 2.39
CA GLY A 411 15.48 -12.14 3.34
C GLY A 411 14.31 -12.96 2.79
N LEU A 412 13.90 -13.99 3.53
CA LEU A 412 12.68 -14.74 3.24
C LEU A 412 11.83 -14.88 4.51
N ASP A 413 10.50 -14.93 4.33
CA ASP A 413 9.60 -15.21 5.44
C ASP A 413 9.85 -16.60 6.05
N GLY A 414 9.36 -16.80 7.27
CA GLY A 414 9.51 -18.06 8.00
C GLY A 414 8.56 -19.18 7.54
N HIS A 415 7.86 -19.03 6.40
CA HIS A 415 6.98 -20.09 5.91
C HIS A 415 7.80 -21.32 5.50
N ILE A 416 7.26 -22.52 5.72
CA ILE A 416 8.01 -23.79 5.57
C ILE A 416 8.63 -23.96 4.18
N VAL A 417 7.95 -23.48 3.14
CA VAL A 417 8.45 -23.52 1.75
C VAL A 417 9.66 -22.63 1.57
N LYS A 418 9.59 -21.39 2.07
CA LYS A 418 10.68 -20.42 1.96
C LYS A 418 11.87 -20.80 2.85
N PHE A 419 11.64 -21.38 4.03
CA PHE A 419 12.71 -21.95 4.85
C PHE A 419 13.47 -23.07 4.13
N LYS A 420 12.77 -23.99 3.48
CA LYS A 420 13.43 -25.03 2.68
C LYS A 420 14.21 -24.44 1.50
N ALA A 421 13.71 -23.37 0.89
CA ALA A 421 14.44 -22.64 -0.15
C ALA A 421 15.71 -21.97 0.39
N GLN A 422 15.66 -21.34 1.57
CA GLN A 422 16.85 -20.80 2.25
C GLN A 422 17.91 -21.87 2.47
N ILE A 423 17.51 -23.04 2.99
CA ILE A 423 18.44 -24.17 3.20
C ILE A 423 19.06 -24.60 1.87
N ALA A 424 18.28 -24.67 0.79
CA ALA A 424 18.78 -25.04 -0.52
C ALA A 424 19.81 -24.02 -1.06
N ILE A 425 19.58 -22.72 -0.87
CA ILE A 425 20.51 -21.66 -1.25
C ILE A 425 21.79 -21.73 -0.39
N GLN A 426 21.68 -21.90 0.92
CA GLN A 426 22.85 -22.01 1.81
C GLN A 426 23.71 -23.26 1.53
N ARG A 427 23.08 -24.34 1.08
CA ARG A 427 23.75 -25.61 0.70
C ARG A 427 24.29 -25.60 -0.73
N TYR A 428 24.09 -24.52 -1.48
CA TYR A 428 24.57 -24.42 -2.85
C TYR A 428 26.09 -24.64 -2.92
N GLN A 429 26.51 -25.51 -3.84
CA GLN A 429 27.92 -25.87 -4.00
C GLN A 429 28.66 -24.72 -4.69
N THR A 430 29.62 -24.15 -3.98
CA THR A 430 30.48 -23.06 -4.43
C THR A 430 31.94 -23.42 -4.17
N ASN A 431 32.86 -22.87 -4.97
CA ASN A 431 34.29 -23.12 -4.84
C ASN A 431 34.87 -22.59 -3.51
N LYS A 432 34.22 -21.58 -2.92
CA LYS A 432 34.62 -20.94 -1.66
C LYS A 432 33.40 -20.83 -0.74
N ARG A 433 33.62 -21.06 0.55
CA ARG A 433 32.62 -20.88 1.61
C ARG A 433 33.27 -20.15 2.77
N LEU A 434 32.54 -19.25 3.40
CA LEU A 434 32.95 -18.73 4.71
C LEU A 434 32.42 -19.66 5.79
N ILE A 435 33.23 -19.87 6.81
CA ILE A 435 32.93 -20.73 7.95
C ILE A 435 33.20 -19.93 9.21
N PHE A 436 32.20 -19.88 10.10
CA PHE A 436 32.32 -19.31 11.43
C PHE A 436 32.13 -20.42 12.45
N GLN A 437 33.16 -20.65 13.28
CA GLN A 437 33.14 -21.67 14.32
C GLN A 437 33.29 -21.02 15.68
N ASN A 438 32.37 -21.36 16.58
CA ASN A 438 32.47 -21.04 17.99
C ASN A 438 32.39 -22.34 18.80
N ASN A 439 33.58 -22.90 19.08
CA ASN A 439 33.74 -24.18 19.76
C ASN A 439 33.16 -24.18 21.18
N LYS A 440 33.15 -23.02 21.86
CA LYS A 440 32.61 -22.89 23.23
C LYS A 440 31.12 -23.24 23.30
N PHE A 441 30.37 -22.93 22.24
CA PHE A 441 28.92 -23.17 22.16
C PHE A 441 28.54 -24.22 21.11
N GLY A 442 29.53 -24.86 20.47
CA GLY A 442 29.28 -25.83 19.38
C GLY A 442 28.62 -25.22 18.14
N ILE A 443 28.75 -23.91 17.93
CA ILE A 443 28.12 -23.21 16.79
C ILE A 443 29.05 -23.30 15.59
N ASN A 444 28.55 -23.87 14.49
CA ASN A 444 29.25 -23.92 13.20
C ASN A 444 28.33 -23.39 12.11
N LEU A 445 28.57 -22.15 11.68
CA LEU A 445 27.83 -21.50 10.62
C LEU A 445 28.69 -21.52 9.34
N SER A 446 28.05 -21.72 8.19
CA SER A 446 28.74 -21.59 6.91
C SER A 446 27.86 -20.89 5.89
N CYS A 447 28.47 -20.09 5.02
CA CYS A 447 27.76 -19.46 3.91
C CYS A 447 28.52 -19.65 2.59
N PRO A 448 27.82 -19.86 1.47
CA PRO A 448 28.42 -19.95 0.14
C PRO A 448 28.97 -18.59 -0.30
N VAL A 449 30.09 -18.61 -1.04
CA VAL A 449 30.64 -17.42 -1.70
C VAL A 449 30.42 -17.54 -3.21
N PHE A 450 29.62 -16.63 -3.75
CA PHE A 450 29.29 -16.62 -5.17
C PHE A 450 30.30 -15.75 -5.95
N PRO A 451 30.78 -16.21 -7.13
CA PRO A 451 31.67 -15.41 -7.97
C PRO A 451 31.03 -14.07 -8.37
N ASN A 452 31.75 -12.97 -8.17
CA ASN A 452 31.32 -11.59 -8.50
C ASN A 452 30.07 -11.09 -7.73
N VAL A 453 29.66 -11.78 -6.66
CA VAL A 453 28.51 -11.41 -5.83
C VAL A 453 28.85 -11.35 -4.34
N GLU A 454 29.94 -12.01 -3.92
CA GLU A 454 30.41 -12.09 -2.53
C GLU A 454 29.68 -13.18 -1.69
N PRO A 455 29.98 -13.34 -0.38
CA PRO A 455 29.26 -14.30 0.47
C PRO A 455 27.80 -13.92 0.66
N VAL A 456 26.90 -14.91 0.54
CA VAL A 456 25.45 -14.69 0.69
C VAL A 456 24.94 -15.37 1.95
N VAL A 457 24.27 -14.59 2.81
CA VAL A 457 23.62 -15.08 4.03
C VAL A 457 22.11 -15.01 3.88
N CYS A 458 21.42 -16.16 4.03
CA CYS A 458 19.96 -16.15 4.10
C CYS A 458 19.50 -15.81 5.53
N ILE A 459 18.60 -14.84 5.65
CA ILE A 459 18.07 -14.32 6.91
C ILE A 459 16.56 -14.53 6.94
N GLN A 460 16.04 -14.94 8.10
CA GLN A 460 14.60 -14.96 8.38
C GLN A 460 14.18 -13.69 9.09
N ASP A 461 12.94 -13.27 8.88
CA ASP A 461 12.39 -12.14 9.61
C ASP A 461 12.29 -12.45 11.12
N PRO A 462 13.05 -11.75 11.98
CA PRO A 462 13.01 -11.96 13.43
C PRO A 462 11.64 -11.59 14.03
N LYS A 463 10.87 -10.68 13.43
CA LYS A 463 9.52 -10.32 13.91
C LYS A 463 8.57 -11.51 13.80
N HIS A 464 8.70 -12.30 12.73
CA HIS A 464 7.94 -13.54 12.57
C HIS A 464 8.23 -14.56 13.67
N ILE A 465 9.48 -14.66 14.15
CA ILE A 465 9.83 -15.54 15.27
C ILE A 465 9.09 -15.11 16.54
N LYS A 466 9.10 -13.81 16.88
CA LYS A 466 8.38 -13.30 18.06
C LYS A 466 6.87 -13.58 17.97
N LYS A 467 6.24 -13.26 16.84
CA LYS A 467 4.82 -13.57 16.61
C LYS A 467 4.53 -15.06 16.78
N THR A 468 5.32 -15.91 16.15
CA THR A 468 5.15 -17.37 16.20
C THR A 468 5.30 -17.90 17.61
N SER A 469 6.29 -17.39 18.35
CA SER A 469 6.60 -17.77 19.73
C SER A 469 5.45 -17.44 20.67
N ARG A 470 4.97 -16.18 20.64
CA ARG A 470 3.78 -15.77 21.38
C ARG A 470 2.58 -16.64 21.02
N ASN A 471 2.31 -16.80 19.71
CA ASN A 471 1.15 -17.56 19.23
C ASN A 471 1.23 -19.05 19.63
N ALA A 472 2.42 -19.62 19.77
CA ALA A 472 2.62 -21.01 20.17
C ALA A 472 2.14 -21.27 21.60
N ILE A 473 2.44 -20.37 22.54
CA ILE A 473 1.93 -20.43 23.93
C ILE A 473 0.40 -20.32 23.96
N MET A 474 -0.16 -19.49 23.09
CA MET A 474 -1.59 -19.13 23.06
C MET A 474 -2.47 -20.11 22.28
N SER A 475 -1.89 -21.06 21.55
CA SER A 475 -2.68 -22.05 20.82
C SER A 475 -3.23 -23.07 21.82
N GLY A 476 -4.55 -23.06 22.06
CA GLY A 476 -5.22 -23.70 23.21
C GLY A 476 -5.01 -25.21 23.43
N ALA A 477 -4.28 -25.91 22.56
CA ALA A 477 -3.89 -27.32 22.73
C ALA A 477 -2.39 -27.52 23.02
N ARG A 478 -1.57 -26.46 23.06
CA ARG A 478 -0.11 -26.56 23.11
C ARG A 478 0.45 -26.17 24.47
N LEU A 479 0.89 -27.20 25.18
CA LEU A 479 1.86 -27.14 26.26
C LEU A 479 3.26 -27.16 25.64
N LEU A 480 4.08 -26.12 25.82
CA LEU A 480 5.48 -26.15 25.38
C LEU A 480 6.32 -26.82 26.46
N THR A 481 6.97 -27.93 26.15
CA THR A 481 7.89 -28.61 27.07
C THR A 481 9.29 -28.00 26.98
N PHE A 482 9.81 -27.57 28.13
CA PHE A 482 11.17 -27.06 28.31
C PHE A 482 11.90 -27.95 29.32
N GLY A 483 12.43 -29.07 28.84
CA GLY A 483 12.97 -30.13 29.70
C GLY A 483 11.85 -30.76 30.54
N ASN A 484 12.01 -30.74 31.86
CA ASN A 484 11.06 -31.34 32.82
C ASN A 484 9.90 -30.40 33.22
N SER A 485 9.77 -29.26 32.56
CA SER A 485 8.82 -28.22 32.91
C SER A 485 8.11 -27.71 31.67
N THR A 486 7.05 -26.94 31.86
CA THR A 486 6.17 -26.57 30.76
C THR A 486 5.78 -25.09 30.78
N VAL A 487 5.55 -24.55 29.57
CA VAL A 487 5.07 -23.19 29.34
C VAL A 487 3.72 -23.26 28.65
N TRP A 488 2.71 -22.57 29.18
CA TRP A 488 1.35 -22.59 28.64
C TRP A 488 0.59 -21.28 28.88
N PHE A 489 -0.58 -21.17 28.24
CA PHE A 489 -1.45 -20.00 28.20
C PHE A 489 -1.68 -19.31 29.57
N GLU A 490 -2.02 -20.07 30.60
CA GLU A 490 -2.40 -19.54 31.92
C GLU A 490 -1.28 -18.74 32.59
N GLN A 491 -0.01 -19.11 32.38
CA GLN A 491 1.11 -18.35 32.91
C GLN A 491 1.16 -16.96 32.28
N LEU A 492 0.89 -16.85 30.98
CA LEU A 492 0.88 -15.59 30.26
C LEU A 492 -0.37 -14.75 30.58
N LEU A 493 -1.52 -15.41 30.82
CA LEU A 493 -2.73 -14.76 31.32
C LEU A 493 -2.54 -14.18 32.73
N LYS A 494 -1.83 -14.89 33.61
CA LYS A 494 -1.47 -14.37 34.94
C LYS A 494 -0.60 -13.13 34.81
N LEU A 495 0.40 -13.15 33.91
CA LEU A 495 1.25 -11.98 33.63
C LEU A 495 0.45 -10.78 33.09
N SER A 496 -0.59 -10.99 32.29
CA SER A 496 -1.41 -9.89 31.77
C SER A 496 -2.39 -9.30 32.79
N ASN A 497 -2.42 -9.82 34.02
CA ASN A 497 -3.25 -9.28 35.11
C ASN A 497 -2.41 -8.58 36.21
N PHE A 498 -1.11 -8.39 36.02
CA PHE A 498 -0.21 -7.77 37.01
C PHE A 498 -0.38 -6.25 37.10
N PRO A 499 -0.06 -5.59 38.24
CA PRO A 499 -0.28 -4.14 38.41
C PRO A 499 0.52 -3.27 37.44
N ASN A 500 1.72 -3.72 37.04
CA ASN A 500 2.56 -3.08 36.04
C ASN A 500 2.24 -3.62 34.64
N LEU A 501 1.00 -3.35 34.17
CA LEU A 501 0.49 -3.83 32.89
C LEU A 501 1.24 -3.18 31.72
N VAL A 502 2.16 -3.92 31.12
CA VAL A 502 2.67 -3.60 29.77
C VAL A 502 1.85 -4.31 28.70
N MET A 503 1.28 -5.48 29.00
CA MET A 503 0.37 -6.18 28.10
C MET A 503 -1.08 -5.72 28.29
N TYR A 504 -1.81 -5.60 27.18
CA TYR A 504 -3.25 -5.44 27.20
C TYR A 504 -3.96 -6.79 27.29
N HIS A 505 -5.20 -6.81 27.80
CA HIS A 505 -6.01 -8.02 27.77
C HIS A 505 -6.17 -8.61 26.37
N HIS A 506 -6.25 -7.76 25.34
CA HIS A 506 -6.35 -8.20 23.94
C HIS A 506 -5.05 -8.79 23.37
N ASP A 507 -3.91 -8.62 24.05
CA ASP A 507 -2.63 -9.24 23.67
C ASP A 507 -2.59 -10.74 24.02
N VAL A 508 -3.53 -11.20 24.85
CA VAL A 508 -3.63 -12.58 25.32
C VAL A 508 -4.98 -13.20 24.94
N ILE A 509 -6.08 -12.48 25.17
CA ILE A 509 -7.44 -12.93 24.90
C ILE A 509 -7.92 -12.34 23.58
N LYS A 510 -8.54 -13.15 22.71
CA LYS A 510 -8.98 -12.72 21.35
C LYS A 510 -7.83 -12.06 20.56
N LEU A 511 -6.65 -12.62 20.71
CA LEU A 511 -5.39 -12.15 20.16
C LEU A 511 -5.45 -11.92 18.64
N ASN A 512 -5.03 -10.73 18.21
CA ASN A 512 -4.63 -10.50 16.83
C ASN A 512 -3.28 -11.19 16.57
N ARG A 513 -3.32 -12.34 15.89
CA ARG A 513 -2.13 -13.17 15.61
C ARG A 513 -1.07 -12.50 14.75
N GLN A 514 -1.43 -11.42 14.04
CA GLN A 514 -0.54 -10.66 13.16
C GLN A 514 0.01 -9.38 13.80
N ASP A 515 -0.47 -8.98 14.98
CA ASP A 515 0.01 -7.78 15.66
C ASP A 515 1.44 -7.99 16.21
N ASP A 516 2.41 -7.35 15.58
CA ASP A 516 3.80 -7.28 16.03
C ASP A 516 3.92 -6.55 17.37
N GLY A 517 3.14 -5.49 17.58
CA GLY A 517 3.15 -4.67 18.80
C GLY A 517 2.78 -5.50 20.03
N ALA A 518 1.74 -6.31 19.96
CA ALA A 518 1.40 -7.27 21.01
C ALA A 518 2.53 -8.28 21.27
N ALA A 519 3.25 -8.73 20.24
CA ALA A 519 4.40 -9.61 20.44
C ALA A 519 5.55 -8.89 21.17
N TYR A 520 5.86 -7.65 20.78
CA TYR A 520 6.84 -6.83 21.49
C TYR A 520 6.47 -6.57 22.94
N ARG A 521 5.20 -6.25 23.23
CA ARG A 521 4.72 -6.06 24.60
C ARG A 521 4.84 -7.35 25.42
N VAL A 522 4.58 -8.52 24.85
CA VAL A 522 4.76 -9.81 25.56
C VAL A 522 6.23 -10.03 25.94
N PHE A 523 7.15 -9.79 25.01
CA PHE A 523 8.59 -10.03 25.18
C PHE A 523 9.37 -8.82 25.72
N CYS A 524 8.71 -7.86 26.38
CA CYS A 524 9.39 -6.69 26.95
C CYS A 524 10.13 -7.01 28.25
N LEU A 525 11.07 -6.13 28.60
CA LEU A 525 11.88 -6.23 29.82
C LEU A 525 11.02 -6.16 31.09
N GLU A 526 9.99 -5.32 31.09
CA GLU A 526 9.08 -5.12 32.21
C GLU A 526 8.32 -6.40 32.56
N ASN A 527 7.86 -7.16 31.55
CA ASN A 527 7.25 -8.47 31.78
C ASN A 527 8.24 -9.49 32.30
N LEU A 528 9.48 -9.44 31.83
CA LEU A 528 10.55 -10.29 32.33
C LEU A 528 10.84 -10.00 33.81
N GLN A 529 10.81 -8.72 34.23
CA GLN A 529 10.93 -8.32 35.63
C GLN A 529 9.73 -8.76 36.47
N ASN A 530 8.51 -8.66 35.93
CA ASN A 530 7.31 -9.13 36.61
C ASN A 530 7.36 -10.65 36.89
N CYS A 531 7.93 -11.44 35.98
CA CYS A 531 8.20 -12.86 36.21
C CYS A 531 9.20 -13.10 37.36
N TYR A 532 10.22 -12.25 37.50
CA TYR A 532 11.27 -12.39 38.50
C TYR A 532 10.83 -11.97 39.91
N ASN A 533 10.09 -10.86 40.01
CA ASN A 533 9.81 -10.21 41.30
C ASN A 533 8.69 -10.86 42.11
N VAL A 534 7.75 -11.58 41.48
CA VAL A 534 6.48 -11.96 42.17
C VAL A 534 6.09 -13.42 42.01
N ILE A 535 6.72 -14.21 41.12
CA ILE A 535 6.14 -15.50 40.74
C ILE A 535 7.08 -16.67 41.04
N LYS A 536 6.56 -17.62 41.84
CA LYS A 536 7.15 -18.88 42.31
C LYS A 536 7.79 -19.73 41.19
N GLU A 537 8.41 -20.84 41.60
CA GLU A 537 9.05 -21.89 40.81
C GLU A 537 8.38 -22.21 39.46
N ASP A 538 7.04 -22.17 39.39
CA ASP A 538 6.21 -22.39 38.18
C ASP A 538 6.42 -21.38 37.04
N MET A 539 7.07 -20.24 37.27
CA MET A 539 7.30 -19.21 36.24
C MET A 539 8.76 -18.96 35.89
N ARG A 540 9.66 -19.75 36.47
CA ARG A 540 11.08 -19.75 36.08
C ARG A 540 11.27 -20.07 34.59
N ARG A 541 10.40 -20.90 34.00
CA ARG A 541 10.53 -21.34 32.61
C ARG A 541 9.88 -20.40 31.62
N ILE A 542 8.76 -19.76 31.97
CA ILE A 542 8.23 -18.67 31.15
C ILE A 542 9.19 -17.47 31.16
N PHE A 543 9.88 -17.19 32.28
CA PHE A 543 10.98 -16.22 32.31
C PHE A 543 12.07 -16.56 31.29
N ILE A 544 12.59 -17.80 31.31
CA ILE A 544 13.63 -18.23 30.35
C ILE A 544 13.10 -18.14 28.92
N TYR A 545 11.85 -18.51 28.69
CA TYR A 545 11.23 -18.42 27.38
C TYR A 545 11.15 -16.98 26.87
N LEU A 546 10.65 -16.06 27.71
CA LEU A 546 10.55 -14.64 27.39
C LEU A 546 11.94 -14.02 27.16
N PHE A 547 12.95 -14.46 27.92
CA PHE A 547 14.34 -14.01 27.77
C PHE A 547 15.00 -14.51 26.48
N ILE A 548 14.75 -15.76 26.06
CA ILE A 548 15.38 -16.33 24.85
C ILE A 548 14.69 -15.80 23.58
N MET A 549 13.37 -15.68 23.59
CA MET A 549 12.59 -15.30 22.41
C MET A 549 12.38 -13.78 22.28
N GLY A 550 12.58 -13.03 23.36
CA GLY A 550 12.50 -11.57 23.40
C GLY A 550 13.82 -10.91 23.04
#